data_AF-A0A3L6SR72-F1
#
_entry.id   AF-A0A3L6SR72-F1
#
_cell.length_a   1.000
_cell.length_b   1.000
_cell.length_c   1.000
_cell.angle_alpha   90.00
_cell.angle_beta   90.00
_cell.angle_gamma   90.00
#
_symmetry.space_group_name_H-M   'P 1'
#
loop_
_entity.id
_entity.type
_entity.pdbx_description
1 polymer ?
#
loop_
_entity_poly.entity_id
_entity_poly.type
_entity_poly.pdbx_seq_one_letter_code
_entity_poly.pdbx_strand_id
1 'polypeptide(L)'
;MAARLRLALLLSVCLCAARARPNLEPAIRLPSERAAEGTDDAVGTRWAVLIAGSNGYYNYRHQADICHAYQIMKKGGLKDENIIVFMYDDIAHSPENPRPGVIINHPQGGDVYAGVPKDYTGKEVNVNNFFAVLLGNKTAVSGGSGKVVDSGPNDHIFVYYSDHGGPGVLGMPTYPYLYGDDLVDVLKKKHAAGTYKSLVFYLEACESGSIFEGLLPNDINVYATTASNAEESSWGTYCPGESPSPPPEYDTCLGDLYSIAWMEDSAYLKFLDLDSDFHNLRTESLKQQYNLVKDRTSVHNTYTYGSHVMQYGSLNLNVQHLSSYIGTNPANNGNKFVEGNSLPSFTRAVNQRDADLVYFWQKYRKMAEGSPRKNDARKELLEVMAHRSHVDNSVELIGSLLFGSEDGPRVLKAVRAAGEPLVDDWSCLKSMVRAFEAQCGSLAQYGMKHMRSFANICNAGILPEAVSKVAAQACTSIPSNPWSSIHKGFSA
;
A
#
# COMPACT_ATOMS: atom_id res chain seq x y z
N MET A 1 -39.26 8.95 86.10
CA MET A 1 -39.42 10.21 86.85
C MET A 1 -38.84 11.34 86.03
N ALA A 2 -39.54 12.47 85.99
CA ALA A 2 -39.31 13.68 85.19
C ALA A 2 -37.88 14.27 85.36
N ALA A 3 -37.34 15.20 84.55
CA ALA A 3 -37.95 16.34 83.88
C ALA A 3 -36.91 17.09 82.99
N ARG A 4 -37.41 17.81 81.97
CA ARG A 4 -37.03 19.15 81.45
C ARG A 4 -35.65 19.36 80.80
N LEU A 5 -35.54 19.68 79.50
CA LEU A 5 -35.84 20.95 78.78
C LEU A 5 -34.81 22.09 79.09
N ARG A 6 -33.96 22.46 78.12
CA ARG A 6 -33.99 23.76 77.40
C ARG A 6 -32.78 24.01 76.49
N LEU A 7 -33.11 24.69 75.39
CA LEU A 7 -32.34 25.21 74.27
C LEU A 7 -31.54 26.46 74.66
N ALA A 8 -30.34 26.67 74.11
CA ALA A 8 -29.72 28.00 74.01
C ALA A 8 -28.85 28.12 72.74
N LEU A 9 -29.09 29.24 72.06
CA LEU A 9 -28.59 29.74 70.79
C LEU A 9 -27.16 30.33 70.95
N LEU A 10 -26.28 30.21 69.94
CA LEU A 10 -25.13 31.12 69.79
C LEU A 10 -24.79 31.35 68.30
N LEU A 11 -24.74 32.63 67.94
CA LEU A 11 -24.41 33.22 66.64
C LEU A 11 -22.90 33.17 66.33
N SER A 12 -22.60 32.97 65.04
CA SER A 12 -21.54 33.54 64.16
C SER A 12 -20.16 33.96 64.71
N VAL A 13 -19.10 33.58 63.99
CA VAL A 13 -18.21 34.48 63.19
C VAL A 13 -17.12 33.66 62.46
N CYS A 14 -16.95 33.92 61.16
CA CYS A 14 -15.89 33.40 60.30
C CYS A 14 -14.50 33.97 60.65
N LEU A 15 -13.47 33.12 60.65
CA LEU A 15 -12.09 33.54 60.34
C LEU A 15 -11.38 32.44 59.53
N CYS A 16 -10.96 32.80 58.32
CA CYS A 16 -10.04 32.01 57.49
C CYS A 16 -8.62 32.05 58.09
N ALA A 17 -7.95 30.91 58.14
CA ALA A 17 -6.50 30.84 58.30
C ALA A 17 -5.92 29.78 57.35
N ALA A 18 -5.05 30.26 56.45
CA ALA A 18 -4.35 29.49 55.44
C ALA A 18 -3.34 28.50 56.06
N ARG A 19 -3.26 27.27 55.53
CA ARG A 19 -2.19 26.32 55.85
C ARG A 19 -1.05 26.43 54.84
N ALA A 20 0.14 26.69 55.35
CA ALA A 20 1.41 26.73 54.64
C ALA A 20 1.77 25.37 54.00
N ARG A 21 2.33 25.40 52.79
CA ARG A 21 3.02 24.26 52.14
C ARG A 21 4.47 24.21 52.63
N PRO A 22 5.08 23.04 52.86
CA PRO A 22 6.50 22.97 53.15
C PRO A 22 7.32 23.18 51.87
N ASN A 23 8.38 23.98 51.99
CA ASN A 23 9.44 24.14 51.00
C ASN A 23 10.18 22.79 50.81
N LEU A 24 10.34 22.36 49.57
CA LEU A 24 11.24 21.27 49.19
C LEU A 24 12.53 21.89 48.62
N GLU A 25 13.67 21.56 49.22
CA GLU A 25 14.99 22.00 48.77
C GLU A 25 15.37 21.48 47.36
N PRO A 26 16.26 22.17 46.62
CA PRO A 26 16.70 21.71 45.32
C PRO A 26 17.65 20.52 45.48
N ALA A 27 17.21 19.34 45.06
CA ALA A 27 18.05 18.15 45.02
C ALA A 27 19.25 18.36 44.08
N ILE A 28 20.45 18.42 44.66
CA ILE A 28 21.71 18.35 43.92
C ILE A 28 21.83 16.92 43.37
N ARG A 29 21.74 16.76 42.05
CA ARG A 29 21.84 15.47 41.35
C ARG A 29 23.29 15.09 41.08
N LEU A 30 23.61 13.82 41.25
CA LEU A 30 24.90 13.22 40.90
C LEU A 30 25.08 13.17 39.37
N PRO A 31 26.31 13.28 38.83
CA PRO A 31 26.56 13.21 37.38
C PRO A 31 26.07 11.92 36.70
N SER A 32 25.82 10.85 37.46
CA SER A 32 25.27 9.58 36.99
C SER A 32 23.74 9.56 36.86
N GLU A 33 23.04 10.64 37.26
CA GLU A 33 21.58 10.77 37.19
C GLU A 33 21.12 11.77 36.11
N ARG A 34 21.96 12.02 35.11
CA ARG A 34 21.45 12.41 33.79
C ARG A 34 20.70 11.19 33.24
N ALA A 35 19.41 11.12 33.56
CA ALA A 35 18.45 10.44 32.70
C ALA A 35 18.78 10.84 31.26
N ALA A 36 19.02 9.83 30.43
CA ALA A 36 19.22 10.00 29.01
C ALA A 36 18.05 10.80 28.44
N GLU A 37 18.24 12.10 28.28
CA GLU A 37 17.48 12.88 27.31
C GLU A 37 17.73 12.19 25.96
N GLY A 38 16.64 11.77 25.33
CA GLY A 38 16.62 10.87 24.19
C GLY A 38 17.64 11.24 23.13
N THR A 39 18.71 10.44 23.06
CA THR A 39 19.51 10.32 21.86
C THR A 39 18.88 9.21 21.05
N ASP A 40 18.54 9.56 19.82
CA ASP A 40 18.08 8.66 18.78
C ASP A 40 19.25 7.70 18.50
N ASP A 41 19.18 6.45 18.96
CA ASP A 41 20.24 5.43 18.83
C ASP A 41 20.51 4.98 17.37
N ALA A 42 20.06 5.75 16.37
CA ALA A 42 20.40 5.55 14.97
C ALA A 42 21.51 6.54 14.57
N VAL A 43 22.69 6.02 14.28
CA VAL A 43 23.86 6.78 13.76
C VAL A 43 23.62 7.34 12.33
N GLY A 44 22.41 7.22 11.78
CA GLY A 44 22.05 7.66 10.42
C GLY A 44 20.60 8.15 10.29
N THR A 45 20.30 8.75 9.14
CA THR A 45 18.99 9.33 8.83
C THR A 45 18.00 8.25 8.40
N ARG A 46 16.72 8.42 8.77
CA ARG A 46 15.60 7.59 8.28
C ARG A 46 14.97 8.25 7.06
N TRP A 47 14.93 7.53 5.96
CA TRP A 47 14.31 7.95 4.70
C TRP A 47 13.09 7.10 4.40
N ALA A 48 12.09 7.69 3.75
CA ALA A 48 10.94 6.97 3.26
C ALA A 48 10.56 7.34 1.83
N VAL A 49 10.15 6.35 1.05
CA VAL A 49 9.54 6.53 -0.28
C VAL A 49 8.18 5.86 -0.28
N LEU A 50 7.13 6.65 -0.46
CA LEU A 50 5.74 6.21 -0.41
C LEU A 50 5.12 6.39 -1.80
N ILE A 51 4.53 5.34 -2.37
CA ILE A 51 4.00 5.38 -3.74
C ILE A 51 2.64 4.70 -3.90
N ALA A 52 1.67 5.47 -4.40
CA ALA A 52 0.39 4.97 -4.89
C ALA A 52 0.46 4.80 -6.42
N GLY A 53 0.36 3.56 -6.90
CA GLY A 53 0.48 3.22 -8.32
C GLY A 53 -0.78 3.47 -9.17
N SER A 54 -1.90 3.84 -8.55
CA SER A 54 -3.18 4.09 -9.25
C SER A 54 -3.59 5.57 -9.31
N ASN A 55 -4.55 5.84 -10.20
CA ASN A 55 -5.41 7.01 -10.17
C ASN A 55 -6.90 6.61 -10.18
N GLY A 56 -7.77 7.63 -10.16
CA GLY A 56 -9.21 7.50 -10.21
C GLY A 56 -9.84 7.27 -8.83
N TYR A 57 -11.02 7.84 -8.61
CA TYR A 57 -11.70 7.75 -7.32
C TYR A 57 -12.10 6.32 -6.92
N TYR A 58 -12.26 5.42 -7.90
CA TYR A 58 -12.46 3.98 -7.66
C TYR A 58 -11.24 3.30 -7.01
N ASN A 59 -10.07 3.94 -7.03
CA ASN A 59 -8.84 3.50 -6.37
C ASN A 59 -8.47 4.37 -5.15
N TYR A 60 -9.46 4.99 -4.52
CA TYR A 60 -9.30 5.82 -3.31
C TYR A 60 -8.32 5.22 -2.28
N ARG A 61 -8.50 3.92 -1.98
CA ARG A 61 -7.74 3.15 -0.98
C ARG A 61 -6.21 3.28 -1.11
N HIS A 62 -5.65 3.24 -2.31
CA HIS A 62 -4.20 3.26 -2.49
C HIS A 62 -3.57 4.60 -2.10
N GLN A 63 -4.21 5.72 -2.46
CA GLN A 63 -3.73 7.04 -2.04
C GLN A 63 -4.03 7.31 -0.56
N ALA A 64 -5.12 6.77 -0.03
CA ALA A 64 -5.43 6.81 1.41
C ALA A 64 -4.38 6.06 2.24
N ASP A 65 -3.92 4.89 1.76
CA ASP A 65 -2.86 4.12 2.39
C ASP A 65 -1.54 4.91 2.46
N ILE A 66 -1.14 5.53 1.34
CA ILE A 66 0.07 6.36 1.29
C ILE A 66 -0.03 7.58 2.21
N CYS A 67 -1.19 8.23 2.25
CA CYS A 67 -1.43 9.33 3.18
C CYS A 67 -1.33 8.86 4.64
N HIS A 68 -1.90 7.71 4.99
CA HIS A 68 -1.83 7.17 6.35
C HIS A 68 -0.40 6.78 6.73
N ALA A 69 0.35 6.12 5.84
CA ALA A 69 1.76 5.79 6.05
C ALA A 69 2.61 7.05 6.31
N TYR A 70 2.37 8.14 5.57
CA TYR A 70 3.02 9.43 5.83
C TYR A 70 2.73 9.94 7.25
N GLN A 71 1.47 9.89 7.71
CA GLN A 71 1.10 10.35 9.05
C GLN A 71 1.80 9.53 10.15
N ILE A 72 1.98 8.21 9.95
CA ILE A 72 2.71 7.34 10.87
C ILE A 72 4.15 7.81 10.99
N MET A 73 4.83 7.97 9.86
CA MET A 73 6.24 8.38 9.81
C MET A 73 6.45 9.79 10.37
N LYS A 74 5.54 10.71 10.06
CA LYS A 74 5.58 12.08 10.59
C LYS A 74 5.45 12.10 12.10
N LYS A 75 4.50 11.34 12.66
CA LYS A 75 4.35 11.16 14.12
C LYS A 75 5.50 10.38 14.75
N GLY A 76 6.15 9.51 13.98
CA GLY A 76 7.36 8.78 14.36
C GLY A 76 8.63 9.64 14.42
N GLY A 77 8.57 10.89 13.94
CA GLY A 77 9.67 11.85 13.97
C GLY A 77 10.48 11.94 12.68
N LEU A 78 10.06 11.30 11.59
CA LEU A 78 10.67 11.52 10.28
C LEU A 78 10.31 12.93 9.78
N LYS A 79 11.26 13.56 9.10
CA LYS A 79 11.11 14.92 8.57
C LYS A 79 10.63 14.89 7.12
N ASP A 80 9.95 15.95 6.69
CA ASP A 80 9.34 15.98 5.35
C ASP A 80 10.41 15.98 4.25
N GLU A 81 11.59 16.55 4.51
CA GLU A 81 12.71 16.48 3.59
C GLU A 81 13.23 15.04 3.36
N ASN A 82 12.89 14.10 4.23
CA ASN A 82 13.30 12.69 4.15
C ASN A 82 12.16 11.73 3.79
N ILE A 83 10.92 12.22 3.61
CA ILE A 83 9.79 11.44 3.12
C ILE A 83 9.42 11.91 1.72
N ILE A 84 9.58 11.03 0.73
CA ILE A 84 9.25 11.29 -0.67
C ILE A 84 7.89 10.66 -0.97
N VAL A 85 6.93 11.45 -1.45
CA VAL A 85 5.57 10.97 -1.74
C VAL A 85 5.23 11.03 -3.22
N PHE A 86 4.84 9.88 -3.75
CA PHE A 86 4.24 9.70 -5.07
C PHE A 86 2.75 9.36 -4.90
N MET A 87 1.88 10.26 -5.35
CA MET A 87 0.45 9.98 -5.44
C MET A 87 -0.16 10.82 -6.54
N TYR A 88 -1.11 10.26 -7.28
CA TYR A 88 -1.65 10.97 -8.44
C TYR A 88 -2.38 12.28 -8.06
N ASP A 89 -2.87 12.37 -6.82
CA ASP A 89 -3.47 13.56 -6.20
C ASP A 89 -4.85 13.95 -6.77
N ASP A 90 -5.64 12.95 -7.17
CA ASP A 90 -6.98 13.11 -7.75
C ASP A 90 -8.11 12.64 -6.83
N ILE A 91 -7.84 12.42 -5.54
CA ILE A 91 -8.81 11.92 -4.56
C ILE A 91 -9.40 13.04 -3.70
N ALA A 92 -8.55 13.83 -3.03
CA ALA A 92 -8.99 14.82 -2.03
C ALA A 92 -9.98 15.84 -2.61
N HIS A 93 -9.76 16.29 -3.84
CA HIS A 93 -10.61 17.27 -4.52
C HIS A 93 -11.43 16.67 -5.68
N SER A 94 -11.58 15.34 -5.71
CA SER A 94 -12.49 14.69 -6.66
C SER A 94 -13.93 15.21 -6.48
N PRO A 95 -14.69 15.45 -7.56
CA PRO A 95 -16.12 15.73 -7.47
C PRO A 95 -16.93 14.60 -6.80
N GLU A 96 -16.38 13.39 -6.79
CA GLU A 96 -16.97 12.21 -6.17
C GLU A 96 -16.62 12.10 -4.67
N ASN A 97 -15.71 12.94 -4.16
CA ASN A 97 -15.33 12.93 -2.75
C ASN A 97 -16.39 13.65 -1.90
N PRO A 98 -17.09 12.96 -0.98
CA PRO A 98 -18.10 13.58 -0.14
C PRO A 98 -17.52 14.55 0.89
N ARG A 99 -16.20 14.52 1.13
CA ARG A 99 -15.49 15.41 2.04
C ARG A 99 -14.32 16.08 1.30
N PRO A 100 -14.57 17.14 0.52
CA PRO A 100 -13.53 17.80 -0.26
C PRO A 100 -12.34 18.26 0.61
N GLY A 101 -11.13 17.96 0.16
CA GLY A 101 -9.87 18.26 0.86
C GLY A 101 -9.51 17.25 1.95
N VAL A 102 -10.29 16.18 2.15
CA VAL A 102 -10.07 15.16 3.18
C VAL A 102 -9.92 13.78 2.56
N ILE A 103 -9.00 12.98 3.08
CA ILE A 103 -8.89 11.54 2.82
C ILE A 103 -8.88 10.79 4.16
N ILE A 104 -9.64 9.71 4.28
CA ILE A 104 -9.68 8.86 5.48
C ILE A 104 -9.26 7.43 5.11
N ASN A 105 -8.49 6.75 5.96
CA ASN A 105 -8.05 5.37 5.71
C ASN A 105 -8.62 4.39 6.76
N HIS A 106 -9.64 4.83 7.51
CA HIS A 106 -10.37 4.01 8.48
C HIS A 106 -11.81 4.56 8.57
N PRO A 107 -12.86 3.73 8.75
CA PRO A 107 -14.24 4.18 8.82
C PRO A 107 -14.53 5.27 9.86
N GLN A 108 -13.79 5.23 10.97
CA GLN A 108 -13.88 6.18 12.09
C GLN A 108 -12.62 7.06 12.20
N GLY A 109 -11.73 6.99 11.20
CA GLY A 109 -10.47 7.73 11.17
C GLY A 109 -10.64 9.22 10.85
N GLY A 110 -9.66 10.01 11.29
CA GLY A 110 -9.52 11.41 10.87
C GLY A 110 -8.88 11.56 9.50
N ASP A 111 -8.72 12.81 9.06
CA ASP A 111 -8.03 13.14 7.82
C ASP A 111 -6.55 12.72 7.86
N VAL A 112 -6.12 11.98 6.84
CA VAL A 112 -4.73 11.58 6.63
C VAL A 112 -4.04 12.37 5.50
N TYR A 113 -4.80 13.16 4.73
CA TYR A 113 -4.27 13.94 3.59
C TYR A 113 -3.58 15.23 4.00
N ALA A 114 -4.04 15.87 5.08
CA ALA A 114 -3.46 17.12 5.57
C ALA A 114 -1.95 17.03 5.78
N GLY A 115 -1.22 17.95 5.14
CA GLY A 115 0.23 18.08 5.28
C GLY A 115 1.05 17.06 4.50
N VAL A 116 0.44 16.14 3.74
CA VAL A 116 1.17 15.19 2.88
C VAL A 116 1.86 15.96 1.74
N PRO A 117 3.21 15.89 1.60
CA PRO A 117 3.94 16.54 0.52
C PRO A 117 3.48 16.07 -0.86
N LYS A 118 3.47 16.99 -1.83
CA LYS A 118 3.15 16.70 -3.24
C LYS A 118 4.44 16.61 -4.05
N ASP A 119 5.31 15.66 -3.72
CA ASP A 119 6.63 15.58 -4.36
C ASP A 119 6.51 15.18 -5.82
N TYR A 120 5.70 14.17 -6.12
CA TYR A 120 5.42 13.74 -7.48
C TYR A 120 3.94 13.43 -7.61
N THR A 121 3.23 14.21 -8.43
CA THR A 121 1.77 14.05 -8.64
C THR A 121 1.39 13.99 -10.10
N GLY A 122 0.16 13.55 -10.40
CA GLY A 122 -0.31 13.36 -11.76
C GLY A 122 0.65 12.52 -12.61
N LYS A 123 1.13 13.10 -13.72
CA LYS A 123 2.02 12.40 -14.67
C LYS A 123 3.45 12.21 -14.16
N GLU A 124 3.82 12.87 -13.07
CA GLU A 124 5.15 12.77 -12.47
C GLU A 124 5.29 11.49 -11.63
N VAL A 125 4.17 10.82 -11.34
CA VAL A 125 4.14 9.44 -10.85
C VAL A 125 4.38 8.49 -12.01
N ASN A 126 5.66 8.30 -12.33
CA ASN A 126 6.15 7.45 -13.41
C ASN A 126 7.40 6.66 -12.97
N VAL A 127 7.70 5.58 -13.68
CA VAL A 127 8.78 4.64 -13.36
C VAL A 127 10.14 5.32 -13.32
N ASN A 128 10.41 6.24 -14.27
CA ASN A 128 11.69 6.94 -14.36
C ASN A 128 11.96 7.80 -13.12
N ASN A 129 10.96 8.58 -12.68
CA ASN A 129 11.07 9.38 -11.47
C ASN A 129 11.21 8.50 -10.22
N PHE A 130 10.45 7.42 -10.12
CA PHE A 130 10.56 6.49 -8.99
C PHE A 130 11.97 5.89 -8.87
N PHE A 131 12.54 5.43 -9.99
CA PHE A 131 13.91 4.92 -10.02
C PHE A 131 14.96 5.99 -9.74
N ALA A 132 14.80 7.19 -10.31
CA ALA A 132 15.69 8.31 -10.03
C ALA A 132 15.68 8.69 -8.54
N VAL A 133 14.51 8.67 -7.90
CA VAL A 133 14.35 8.89 -6.46
C VAL A 133 15.09 7.84 -5.63
N LEU A 134 14.86 6.55 -5.90
CA LEU A 134 15.52 5.47 -5.17
C LEU A 134 17.05 5.55 -5.28
N LEU A 135 17.56 5.91 -6.46
CA LEU A 135 18.98 6.05 -6.73
C LEU A 135 19.58 7.38 -6.22
N GLY A 136 18.78 8.30 -5.68
CA GLY A 136 19.27 9.61 -5.25
C GLY A 136 19.69 10.51 -6.42
N ASN A 137 19.23 10.24 -7.64
CA ASN A 137 19.69 10.95 -8.85
C ASN A 137 18.77 12.13 -9.20
N LYS A 138 19.05 13.30 -8.62
CA LYS A 138 18.31 14.56 -8.88
C LYS A 138 18.28 14.96 -10.36
N THR A 139 19.31 14.61 -11.14
CA THR A 139 19.40 15.00 -12.57
C THR A 139 18.56 14.12 -13.49
N ALA A 140 18.17 12.93 -13.04
CA ALA A 140 17.31 12.02 -13.80
C ALA A 140 15.82 12.20 -13.50
N VAL A 141 15.48 13.01 -12.49
CA VAL A 141 14.10 13.40 -12.18
C VAL A 141 13.60 14.39 -13.23
N SER A 142 12.35 14.20 -13.67
CA SER A 142 11.63 15.12 -14.55
C SER A 142 10.32 15.55 -13.89
N GLY A 143 10.18 16.86 -13.66
CA GLY A 143 9.04 17.43 -12.92
C GLY A 143 9.12 17.18 -11.41
N GLY A 144 8.03 17.47 -10.71
CA GLY A 144 7.91 17.27 -9.27
C GLY A 144 8.74 18.24 -8.44
N SER A 145 8.89 17.94 -7.16
CA SER A 145 9.67 18.73 -6.20
C SER A 145 11.19 18.58 -6.38
N GLY A 146 11.64 17.56 -7.11
CA GLY A 146 13.06 17.18 -7.23
C GLY A 146 13.62 16.48 -5.99
N LYS A 147 12.80 16.17 -4.99
CA LYS A 147 13.22 15.44 -3.78
C LYS A 147 13.57 14.00 -4.13
N VAL A 148 14.72 13.50 -3.67
CA VAL A 148 15.22 12.15 -3.89
C VAL A 148 15.82 11.56 -2.61
N VAL A 149 16.10 10.27 -2.59
CA VAL A 149 16.75 9.59 -1.45
C VAL A 149 18.28 9.81 -1.52
N ASP A 150 18.70 10.99 -1.08
CA ASP A 150 20.11 11.42 -0.98
C ASP A 150 20.75 10.88 0.32
N SER A 151 20.72 9.55 0.47
CA SER A 151 21.05 8.83 1.69
C SER A 151 22.55 8.47 1.82
N GLY A 152 23.05 8.38 3.05
CA GLY A 152 24.40 7.93 3.38
C GLY A 152 24.48 6.45 3.80
N PRO A 153 25.70 5.90 3.98
CA PRO A 153 25.93 4.47 4.29
C PRO A 153 25.35 4.02 5.64
N ASN A 154 25.07 4.93 6.57
CA ASN A 154 24.50 4.62 7.88
C ASN A 154 22.97 4.76 7.92
N ASP A 155 22.37 5.22 6.81
CA ASP A 155 20.95 5.56 6.76
C ASP A 155 20.06 4.32 6.58
N HIS A 156 18.83 4.42 7.08
CA HIS A 156 17.80 3.42 6.90
C HIS A 156 16.76 3.92 5.90
N ILE A 157 16.35 3.07 4.95
CA ILE A 157 15.35 3.42 3.94
C ILE A 157 14.13 2.54 4.12
N PHE A 158 12.94 3.13 4.12
CA PHE A 158 11.67 2.41 4.07
C PHE A 158 10.94 2.75 2.77
N VAL A 159 10.63 1.73 1.97
CA VAL A 159 9.85 1.89 0.74
C VAL A 159 8.50 1.24 0.95
N TYR A 160 7.42 1.94 0.62
CA TYR A 160 6.07 1.41 0.67
C TYR A 160 5.32 1.74 -0.60
N TYR A 161 4.81 0.68 -1.23
CA TYR A 161 4.00 0.72 -2.44
C TYR A 161 2.60 0.16 -2.15
N SER A 162 1.57 0.85 -2.62
CA SER A 162 0.18 0.36 -2.62
C SER A 162 -0.50 0.63 -3.97
N ASP A 163 -0.93 -0.44 -4.66
CA ASP A 163 -1.74 -0.38 -5.88
C ASP A 163 -2.27 -1.77 -6.31
N HIS A 164 -2.84 -1.84 -7.51
CA HIS A 164 -2.91 -3.01 -8.36
C HIS A 164 -1.54 -3.62 -8.71
N GLY A 165 -1.58 -4.93 -8.96
CA GLY A 165 -0.47 -5.69 -9.51
C GLY A 165 -0.93 -6.81 -10.44
N GLY A 166 0.07 -7.49 -10.99
CA GLY A 166 -0.07 -8.77 -11.65
C GLY A 166 1.25 -9.53 -11.54
N PRO A 167 1.32 -10.76 -12.07
CA PRO A 167 2.54 -11.54 -12.04
C PRO A 167 3.72 -10.76 -12.66
N GLY A 168 4.72 -10.39 -11.85
CA GLY A 168 5.94 -9.69 -12.28
C GLY A 168 5.78 -8.21 -12.62
N VAL A 169 4.61 -7.60 -12.38
CA VAL A 169 4.32 -6.21 -12.75
C VAL A 169 3.52 -5.48 -11.67
N LEU A 170 3.88 -4.22 -11.44
CA LEU A 170 3.22 -3.28 -10.55
C LEU A 170 2.63 -2.13 -11.36
N GLY A 171 1.39 -1.74 -11.05
CA GLY A 171 0.72 -0.65 -11.72
C GLY A 171 1.43 0.71 -11.54
N MET A 172 1.21 1.59 -12.50
CA MET A 172 1.59 3.00 -12.42
C MET A 172 0.46 3.82 -13.03
N PRO A 173 0.19 5.04 -12.55
CA PRO A 173 -0.91 5.84 -13.10
C PRO A 173 -0.53 6.42 -14.48
N THR A 174 0.73 6.27 -14.87
CA THR A 174 1.28 6.54 -16.19
C THR A 174 1.93 5.28 -16.75
N TYR A 175 2.04 5.22 -18.08
CA TYR A 175 2.70 4.13 -18.78
C TYR A 175 4.18 4.45 -19.05
N PRO A 176 5.07 3.45 -19.08
CA PRO A 176 4.81 2.02 -18.84
C PRO A 176 4.62 1.68 -17.36
N TYR A 177 4.16 0.46 -17.06
CA TYR A 177 4.11 -0.09 -15.71
C TYR A 177 5.50 -0.47 -15.18
N LEU A 178 5.58 -0.74 -13.88
CA LEU A 178 6.80 -1.09 -13.18
C LEU A 178 7.02 -2.62 -13.19
N TYR A 179 8.06 -3.10 -13.86
CA TYR A 179 8.38 -4.54 -13.91
C TYR A 179 9.35 -4.94 -12.80
N GLY A 180 9.21 -6.18 -12.32
CA GLY A 180 10.00 -6.71 -11.20
C GLY A 180 11.50 -6.76 -11.47
N ASP A 181 11.93 -7.10 -12.70
CA ASP A 181 13.34 -7.10 -13.09
C ASP A 181 13.98 -5.71 -12.94
N ASP A 182 13.32 -4.69 -13.48
CA ASP A 182 13.82 -3.31 -13.42
C ASP A 182 13.90 -2.80 -11.98
N LEU A 183 12.88 -3.10 -11.15
CA LEU A 183 12.86 -2.71 -9.74
C LEU A 183 14.02 -3.36 -8.97
N VAL A 184 14.19 -4.67 -9.11
CA VAL A 184 15.25 -5.41 -8.41
C VAL A 184 16.64 -4.96 -8.88
N ASP A 185 16.80 -4.65 -10.17
CA ASP A 185 18.05 -4.10 -10.69
C ASP A 185 18.35 -2.70 -10.14
N VAL A 186 17.34 -1.86 -9.93
CA VAL A 186 17.50 -0.57 -9.24
C VAL A 186 17.91 -0.77 -7.77
N LEU A 187 17.34 -1.75 -7.07
CA LEU A 187 17.75 -2.08 -5.70
C LEU A 187 19.20 -2.58 -5.64
N LYS A 188 19.62 -3.44 -6.57
CA LYS A 188 21.03 -3.88 -6.71
C LYS A 188 21.97 -2.70 -6.98
N LYS A 189 21.58 -1.76 -7.87
CA LYS A 189 22.36 -0.53 -8.14
C LYS A 189 22.46 0.36 -6.90
N LYS A 190 21.36 0.52 -6.15
CA LYS A 190 21.34 1.27 -4.88
C LYS A 190 22.26 0.62 -3.84
N HIS A 191 22.27 -0.70 -3.77
CA HIS A 191 23.18 -1.46 -2.90
C HIS A 191 24.65 -1.27 -3.29
N ALA A 192 24.97 -1.42 -4.58
CA ALA A 192 26.32 -1.27 -5.10
C ALA A 192 26.90 0.14 -4.86
N ALA A 193 26.03 1.16 -4.78
CA ALA A 193 26.43 2.51 -4.41
C ALA A 193 26.80 2.66 -2.91
N GLY A 194 26.47 1.69 -2.05
CA GLY A 194 26.79 1.73 -0.62
C GLY A 194 26.11 2.86 0.14
N THR A 195 24.95 3.33 -0.33
CA THR A 195 24.27 4.54 0.18
C THR A 195 23.13 4.25 1.15
N TYR A 196 23.14 3.10 1.83
CA TYR A 196 22.26 2.79 2.95
C TYR A 196 22.84 1.65 3.80
N LYS A 197 22.43 1.58 5.06
CA LYS A 197 22.76 0.50 5.99
C LYS A 197 21.83 -0.71 5.81
N SER A 198 20.52 -0.45 5.79
CA SER A 198 19.50 -1.44 5.45
C SER A 198 18.24 -0.79 4.88
N LEU A 199 17.53 -1.52 4.02
CA LEU A 199 16.30 -1.09 3.38
C LEU A 199 15.17 -2.07 3.67
N VAL A 200 14.00 -1.55 4.02
CA VAL A 200 12.76 -2.32 4.16
C VAL A 200 11.81 -1.95 3.02
N PHE A 201 11.18 -2.94 2.39
CA PHE A 201 10.21 -2.74 1.31
C PHE A 201 8.88 -3.42 1.67
N TYR A 202 7.81 -2.64 1.83
CA TYR A 202 6.45 -3.14 2.01
C TYR A 202 5.67 -2.99 0.70
N LEU A 203 5.01 -4.06 0.25
CA LEU A 203 4.39 -4.11 -1.06
C LEU A 203 2.94 -4.63 -0.97
N GLU A 204 1.98 -3.71 -1.11
CA GLU A 204 0.56 -3.99 -1.31
C GLU A 204 0.25 -4.04 -2.81
N ALA A 205 0.00 -5.25 -3.32
CA ALA A 205 -0.44 -5.51 -4.69
C ALA A 205 -0.88 -6.97 -4.89
N CYS A 206 -1.70 -7.21 -5.92
CA CYS A 206 -2.00 -8.56 -6.40
C CYS A 206 -0.72 -9.26 -6.86
N GLU A 207 -0.59 -10.55 -6.56
CA GLU A 207 0.54 -11.40 -6.94
C GLU A 207 1.91 -10.79 -6.56
N SER A 208 1.95 -9.99 -5.49
CA SER A 208 3.09 -9.14 -5.10
C SER A 208 4.37 -9.94 -4.81
N GLY A 209 4.26 -11.20 -4.39
CA GLY A 209 5.41 -12.09 -4.22
C GLY A 209 6.23 -12.27 -5.50
N SER A 210 5.58 -12.24 -6.67
CA SER A 210 6.21 -12.44 -7.98
C SER A 210 7.17 -11.31 -8.39
N ILE A 211 7.15 -10.18 -7.68
CA ILE A 211 8.08 -9.06 -7.90
C ILE A 211 9.48 -9.39 -7.37
N PHE A 212 9.57 -10.20 -6.31
CA PHE A 212 10.84 -10.52 -5.63
C PHE A 212 11.26 -11.99 -5.79
N GLU A 213 10.30 -12.89 -5.97
CA GLU A 213 10.55 -14.33 -6.06
C GLU A 213 11.45 -14.67 -7.27
N GLY A 214 12.56 -15.39 -7.00
CA GLY A 214 13.59 -15.69 -8.00
C GLY A 214 14.43 -14.50 -8.47
N LEU A 215 14.18 -13.28 -7.97
CA LEU A 215 14.87 -12.06 -8.41
C LEU A 215 15.69 -11.38 -7.31
N LEU A 216 15.10 -11.16 -6.13
CA LEU A 216 15.69 -10.37 -5.05
C LEU A 216 16.77 -11.18 -4.32
N PRO A 217 18.05 -10.78 -4.39
CA PRO A 217 19.11 -11.49 -3.68
C PRO A 217 19.03 -11.27 -2.16
N ASN A 218 19.61 -12.18 -1.40
CA ASN A 218 19.53 -12.19 0.07
C ASN A 218 20.70 -11.46 0.77
N ASP A 219 21.66 -10.95 0.01
CA ASP A 219 22.92 -10.37 0.51
C ASP A 219 23.06 -8.86 0.24
N ILE A 220 21.97 -8.19 -0.18
CA ILE A 220 21.98 -6.74 -0.48
C ILE A 220 21.39 -5.86 0.63
N ASN A 221 21.19 -6.39 1.85
CA ASN A 221 20.58 -5.68 2.98
C ASN A 221 19.21 -5.06 2.66
N VAL A 222 18.42 -5.74 1.83
CA VAL A 222 17.02 -5.40 1.55
C VAL A 222 16.14 -6.48 2.13
N TYR A 223 15.18 -6.10 2.98
CA TYR A 223 14.15 -7.01 3.50
C TYR A 223 12.79 -6.56 2.97
N ALA A 224 12.12 -7.45 2.24
CA ALA A 224 10.82 -7.16 1.63
C ALA A 224 9.71 -7.99 2.27
N THR A 225 8.53 -7.40 2.43
CA THR A 225 7.29 -8.15 2.71
C THR A 225 6.22 -7.77 1.69
N THR A 226 5.38 -8.75 1.35
CA THR A 226 4.37 -8.60 0.30
C THR A 226 3.00 -8.98 0.85
N ALA A 227 1.95 -8.32 0.38
CA ALA A 227 0.57 -8.59 0.77
C ALA A 227 0.09 -9.99 0.38
N SER A 228 0.70 -10.56 -0.66
CA SER A 228 0.35 -11.85 -1.24
C SER A 228 1.59 -12.60 -1.73
N ASN A 229 1.44 -13.91 -1.93
CA ASN A 229 2.41 -14.72 -2.67
C ASN A 229 2.39 -14.38 -4.19
N ALA A 230 3.14 -15.13 -4.99
CA ALA A 230 3.24 -14.88 -6.43
C ALA A 230 1.99 -15.26 -7.25
N GLU A 231 0.97 -15.88 -6.66
CA GLU A 231 -0.18 -16.48 -7.35
C GLU A 231 -1.54 -15.90 -6.96
N GLU A 232 -1.66 -15.37 -5.74
CA GLU A 232 -2.92 -14.89 -5.20
C GLU A 232 -3.04 -13.37 -5.29
N SER A 233 -4.29 -12.90 -5.30
CA SER A 233 -4.59 -11.47 -5.23
C SER A 233 -4.35 -10.93 -3.82
N SER A 234 -4.25 -9.60 -3.71
CA SER A 234 -4.46 -8.92 -2.44
C SER A 234 -5.89 -8.38 -2.33
N TRP A 235 -6.20 -7.70 -1.23
CA TRP A 235 -7.58 -7.46 -0.81
C TRP A 235 -7.79 -6.03 -0.34
N GLY A 236 -8.76 -5.33 -0.90
CA GLY A 236 -9.31 -4.09 -0.36
C GLY A 236 -10.18 -4.36 0.87
N THR A 237 -10.18 -3.44 1.83
CA THR A 237 -11.01 -3.51 3.04
C THR A 237 -11.67 -2.16 3.32
N TYR A 238 -12.55 -2.14 4.32
CA TYR A 238 -13.45 -1.01 4.59
C TYR A 238 -14.23 -0.62 3.33
N CYS A 239 -14.81 -1.62 2.66
CA CYS A 239 -15.61 -1.43 1.46
C CYS A 239 -17.11 -1.29 1.78
N PRO A 240 -17.90 -0.60 0.93
CA PRO A 240 -19.35 -0.51 1.11
C PRO A 240 -20.02 -1.88 1.19
N GLY A 241 -20.71 -2.14 2.30
CA GLY A 241 -21.38 -3.42 2.57
C GLY A 241 -20.57 -4.43 3.37
N GLU A 242 -19.36 -4.07 3.83
CA GLU A 242 -18.57 -4.85 4.77
C GLU A 242 -18.83 -4.45 6.23
N SER A 243 -18.24 -5.18 7.18
CA SER A 243 -18.21 -4.79 8.59
C SER A 243 -16.77 -4.87 9.12
N PRO A 244 -16.18 -3.72 9.52
CA PRO A 244 -16.77 -2.38 9.50
C PRO A 244 -16.87 -1.77 8.09
N SER A 245 -18.00 -1.13 7.80
CA SER A 245 -18.26 -0.40 6.54
C SER A 245 -17.70 1.02 6.61
N PRO A 246 -17.32 1.64 5.47
CA PRO A 246 -17.04 3.08 5.43
C PRO A 246 -18.29 3.90 5.75
N PRO A 247 -18.15 5.21 6.06
CA PRO A 247 -19.28 6.11 6.20
C PRO A 247 -20.19 6.05 4.96
N PRO A 248 -21.53 6.11 5.11
CA PRO A 248 -22.48 5.85 4.01
C PRO A 248 -22.32 6.74 2.77
N GLU A 249 -21.70 7.90 2.91
CA GLU A 249 -21.39 8.83 1.83
C GLU A 249 -20.23 8.38 0.93
N TYR A 250 -19.43 7.40 1.33
CA TYR A 250 -18.37 6.82 0.49
C TYR A 250 -18.89 5.62 -0.30
N ASP A 251 -18.58 5.62 -1.59
CA ASP A 251 -18.93 4.57 -2.56
C ASP A 251 -17.78 3.65 -2.93
N THR A 252 -16.65 3.75 -2.21
CA THR A 252 -15.40 3.06 -2.52
C THR A 252 -14.78 2.51 -1.23
N CYS A 253 -13.84 1.58 -1.36
CA CYS A 253 -13.06 1.07 -0.23
C CYS A 253 -12.09 2.14 0.30
N LEU A 254 -11.85 2.17 1.62
CA LEU A 254 -11.00 3.19 2.25
C LEU A 254 -9.52 2.79 2.38
N GLY A 255 -9.20 1.50 2.33
CA GLY A 255 -7.82 1.01 2.47
C GLY A 255 -7.69 -0.43 2.01
N ASP A 256 -6.49 -0.97 2.10
CA ASP A 256 -6.16 -2.33 1.67
C ASP A 256 -5.74 -3.20 2.87
N LEU A 257 -6.12 -4.47 2.90
CA LEU A 257 -6.10 -5.31 4.09
C LEU A 257 -4.70 -5.45 4.70
N TYR A 258 -3.68 -5.72 3.88
CA TYR A 258 -2.31 -5.82 4.37
C TYR A 258 -1.80 -4.45 4.83
N SER A 259 -2.11 -3.40 4.07
CA SER A 259 -1.80 -2.01 4.39
C SER A 259 -2.35 -1.59 5.74
N ILE A 260 -3.65 -1.75 5.93
CA ILE A 260 -4.37 -1.47 7.17
C ILE A 260 -3.80 -2.32 8.31
N ALA A 261 -3.48 -3.59 8.07
CA ALA A 261 -2.92 -4.45 9.10
C ALA A 261 -1.61 -3.88 9.67
N TRP A 262 -0.62 -3.53 8.84
CA TRP A 262 0.66 -3.03 9.33
C TRP A 262 0.56 -1.59 9.86
N MET A 263 -0.28 -0.77 9.22
CA MET A 263 -0.45 0.63 9.63
C MET A 263 -1.17 0.75 10.96
N GLU A 264 -2.25 0.01 11.20
CA GLU A 264 -2.98 0.08 12.47
C GLU A 264 -2.19 -0.51 13.65
N ASP A 265 -1.38 -1.54 13.38
CA ASP A 265 -0.38 -2.02 14.35
C ASP A 265 0.65 -0.93 14.71
N SER A 266 1.10 -0.18 13.69
CA SER A 266 2.11 0.88 13.85
C SER A 266 1.55 2.21 14.36
N ALA A 267 0.26 2.48 14.20
CA ALA A 267 -0.34 3.81 14.34
C ALA A 267 -1.22 3.92 15.59
N TYR A 268 -0.98 4.95 16.40
CA TYR A 268 -1.91 5.35 17.47
C TYR A 268 -3.25 5.83 16.91
N LEU A 269 -4.30 5.00 16.97
CA LEU A 269 -5.68 5.38 16.70
C LEU A 269 -6.43 5.64 18.01
N LYS A 270 -6.38 6.90 18.48
CA LYS A 270 -7.13 7.37 19.66
C LYS A 270 -8.66 7.19 19.56
N PHE A 271 -9.19 6.93 18.36
CA PHE A 271 -10.62 7.05 18.08
C PHE A 271 -11.46 5.81 18.43
N LEU A 272 -10.85 4.67 18.74
CA LEU A 272 -11.62 3.44 18.95
C LEU A 272 -12.15 3.24 20.38
N ASP A 273 -11.79 4.06 21.37
CA ASP A 273 -12.16 3.89 22.80
C ASP A 273 -11.95 2.44 23.32
N LEU A 274 -11.12 1.69 22.60
CA LEU A 274 -10.63 0.38 22.90
C LEU A 274 -9.19 0.59 23.36
N ASP A 275 -8.86 0.08 24.53
CA ASP A 275 -7.50 0.01 25.10
C ASP A 275 -6.53 -0.85 24.24
N SER A 276 -6.76 -1.04 22.94
CA SER A 276 -6.14 -2.09 22.13
C SER A 276 -4.97 -1.60 21.26
N ASP A 277 -3.80 -2.15 21.56
CA ASP A 277 -2.73 -2.58 20.63
C ASP A 277 -2.04 -1.54 19.74
N PHE A 278 -1.59 -0.42 20.33
CA PHE A 278 -0.60 0.45 19.67
C PHE A 278 0.76 0.27 20.31
N HIS A 279 1.78 -0.06 19.53
CA HIS A 279 3.08 -0.38 20.09
C HIS A 279 4.05 0.81 20.10
N ASN A 280 4.88 0.84 21.13
CA ASN A 280 6.16 1.49 21.12
C ASN A 280 7.05 0.73 20.12
N LEU A 281 7.27 1.34 18.95
CA LEU A 281 7.98 0.72 17.83
C LEU A 281 9.47 0.48 18.10
N ARG A 282 9.98 0.94 19.26
CA ARG A 282 11.30 0.55 19.80
C ARG A 282 11.31 -0.84 20.43
N THR A 283 10.13 -1.40 20.71
CA THR A 283 9.97 -2.72 21.35
C THR A 283 9.49 -3.80 20.40
N GLU A 284 8.92 -3.39 19.26
CA GLU A 284 8.47 -4.28 18.21
C GLU A 284 9.51 -4.41 17.10
N SER A 285 9.78 -5.65 16.68
CA SER A 285 10.64 -5.98 15.55
C SER A 285 9.84 -6.14 14.25
N LEU A 286 10.52 -6.00 13.12
CA LEU A 286 9.96 -6.31 11.80
C LEU A 286 9.38 -7.73 11.72
N LYS A 287 9.97 -8.71 12.43
CA LYS A 287 9.47 -10.08 12.46
C LYS A 287 8.17 -10.22 13.25
N GLN A 288 8.03 -9.50 14.36
CA GLN A 288 6.82 -9.48 15.17
C GLN A 288 5.66 -8.89 14.38
N GLN A 289 5.86 -7.70 13.78
CA GLN A 289 4.87 -7.09 12.91
C GLN A 289 4.52 -7.99 11.72
N TYR A 290 5.51 -8.60 11.05
CA TYR A 290 5.24 -9.54 9.98
C TYR A 290 4.29 -10.67 10.41
N ASN A 291 4.49 -11.24 11.59
CA ASN A 291 3.63 -12.32 12.09
C ASN A 291 2.20 -11.81 12.38
N LEU A 292 2.05 -10.62 12.97
CA LEU A 292 0.74 -9.99 13.23
C LEU A 292 -0.01 -9.69 11.93
N VAL A 293 0.69 -9.07 10.98
CA VAL A 293 0.17 -8.71 9.66
C VAL A 293 -0.20 -9.96 8.88
N LYS A 294 0.64 -11.01 8.92
CA LYS A 294 0.33 -12.30 8.31
C LYS A 294 -0.94 -12.92 8.89
N ASP A 295 -1.06 -12.95 10.21
CA ASP A 295 -2.23 -13.54 10.87
C ASP A 295 -3.51 -12.78 10.50
N ARG A 296 -3.50 -11.44 10.56
CA ARG A 296 -4.65 -10.61 10.18
C ARG A 296 -5.00 -10.74 8.69
N THR A 297 -4.00 -10.67 7.81
CA THR A 297 -4.19 -10.72 6.34
C THR A 297 -4.65 -12.11 5.87
N SER A 298 -4.25 -13.17 6.56
CA SER A 298 -4.74 -14.53 6.30
C SER A 298 -6.18 -14.77 6.81
N VAL A 299 -6.79 -13.76 7.45
CA VAL A 299 -8.06 -13.88 8.17
C VAL A 299 -7.98 -15.06 9.15
N HIS A 300 -6.96 -15.03 10.02
CA HIS A 300 -6.60 -16.07 10.97
C HIS A 300 -6.52 -17.48 10.35
N ASN A 301 -5.73 -17.60 9.28
CA ASN A 301 -5.46 -18.83 8.52
C ASN A 301 -6.67 -19.44 7.79
N THR A 302 -7.77 -18.70 7.61
CA THR A 302 -8.90 -19.19 6.81
C THR A 302 -8.70 -18.92 5.31
N TYR A 303 -7.97 -17.86 4.96
CA TYR A 303 -7.72 -17.41 3.58
C TYR A 303 -8.99 -17.20 2.74
N THR A 304 -10.16 -17.05 3.38
CA THR A 304 -11.45 -16.94 2.67
C THR A 304 -11.55 -15.61 1.90
N TYR A 305 -11.02 -14.54 2.50
CA TYR A 305 -10.95 -13.18 1.94
C TYR A 305 -9.60 -12.54 2.29
N GLY A 306 -8.53 -13.33 2.13
CA GLY A 306 -7.21 -12.99 2.62
C GLY A 306 -6.11 -13.65 1.79
N SER A 307 -4.87 -13.40 2.17
CA SER A 307 -3.69 -13.82 1.42
C SER A 307 -2.52 -14.17 2.34
N HIS A 308 -1.53 -14.86 1.78
CA HIS A 308 -0.28 -15.21 2.42
C HIS A 308 0.70 -14.04 2.33
N VAL A 309 0.94 -13.40 3.47
CA VAL A 309 2.01 -12.40 3.57
C VAL A 309 3.37 -13.10 3.50
N MET A 310 4.21 -12.69 2.56
CA MET A 310 5.51 -13.32 2.30
C MET A 310 6.68 -12.43 2.77
N GLN A 311 7.88 -13.02 2.87
CA GLN A 311 9.13 -12.32 3.19
C GLN A 311 10.21 -12.71 2.16
N TYR A 312 10.99 -11.72 1.69
CA TYR A 312 12.07 -11.94 0.72
C TYR A 312 13.33 -11.15 1.10
N GLY A 313 14.45 -11.50 0.47
CA GLY A 313 15.74 -10.80 0.64
C GLY A 313 16.49 -11.17 1.92
N SER A 314 17.14 -10.20 2.54
CA SER A 314 17.98 -10.33 3.73
C SER A 314 17.15 -10.53 5.02
N LEU A 315 16.68 -11.77 5.23
CA LEU A 315 15.80 -12.11 6.37
C LEU A 315 16.43 -11.84 7.74
N ASN A 316 17.76 -11.80 7.85
CA ASN A 316 18.46 -11.43 9.09
C ASN A 316 18.13 -10.01 9.57
N LEU A 317 17.58 -9.14 8.72
CA LEU A 317 17.13 -7.80 9.11
C LEU A 317 15.83 -7.81 9.90
N ASN A 318 15.04 -8.89 9.85
CA ASN A 318 13.72 -8.92 10.50
C ASN A 318 13.77 -8.85 12.03
N VAL A 319 14.94 -9.03 12.64
CA VAL A 319 15.16 -8.86 14.09
C VAL A 319 15.28 -7.38 14.48
N GLN A 320 15.46 -6.47 13.53
CA GLN A 320 15.57 -5.05 13.81
C GLN A 320 14.21 -4.44 14.20
N HIS A 321 14.27 -3.43 15.06
CA HIS A 321 13.09 -2.70 15.51
C HIS A 321 12.50 -1.81 14.43
N LEU A 322 11.16 -1.73 14.38
CA LEU A 322 10.41 -0.87 13.47
C LEU A 322 10.84 0.59 13.56
N SER A 323 11.17 1.07 14.77
CA SER A 323 11.62 2.45 14.99
C SER A 323 12.90 2.84 14.25
N SER A 324 13.69 1.87 13.80
CA SER A 324 14.88 2.10 12.97
C SER A 324 14.51 2.61 11.58
N TYR A 325 13.27 2.38 11.12
CA TYR A 325 12.79 2.72 9.78
C TYR A 325 11.70 3.79 9.83
N ILE A 326 10.66 3.58 10.64
CA ILE A 326 9.46 4.43 10.66
C ILE A 326 9.35 5.31 11.93
N GLY A 327 10.37 5.29 12.79
CA GLY A 327 10.40 6.05 14.03
C GLY A 327 9.43 5.50 15.09
N THR A 328 9.16 6.26 16.15
CA THR A 328 8.13 5.89 17.14
C THR A 328 7.40 7.12 17.63
N ASN A 329 6.09 7.04 17.75
CA ASN A 329 5.30 8.12 18.32
C ASN A 329 5.57 8.21 19.83
N PRO A 330 6.04 9.35 20.37
CA PRO A 330 6.28 9.51 21.81
C PRO A 330 5.03 9.28 22.67
N ALA A 331 3.82 9.49 22.11
CA ALA A 331 2.57 9.19 22.80
C ALA A 331 2.39 7.70 23.13
N ASN A 332 3.09 6.81 22.43
CA ASN A 332 3.02 5.35 22.61
C ASN A 332 4.09 4.80 23.55
N ASN A 333 4.92 5.64 24.17
CA ASN A 333 6.05 5.18 24.98
C ASN A 333 5.66 4.21 26.11
N GLY A 334 4.45 4.32 26.65
CA GLY A 334 3.91 3.45 27.69
C GLY A 334 3.43 2.08 27.20
N ASN A 335 3.19 1.91 25.90
CA ASN A 335 2.56 0.73 25.33
C ASN A 335 3.62 -0.19 24.71
N LYS A 336 4.21 -1.08 25.50
CA LYS A 336 5.19 -2.04 24.98
C LYS A 336 4.50 -3.10 24.13
N PHE A 337 5.19 -3.58 23.11
CA PHE A 337 4.78 -4.80 22.40
C PHE A 337 4.65 -5.96 23.39
N VAL A 338 3.55 -6.72 23.30
CA VAL A 338 3.30 -7.91 24.11
C VAL A 338 3.16 -9.12 23.18
N GLU A 339 3.88 -10.19 23.52
CA GLU A 339 3.81 -11.44 22.78
C GLU A 339 2.42 -12.09 22.97
N GLY A 340 1.73 -12.36 21.87
CA GLY A 340 0.33 -12.83 21.87
C GLY A 340 -0.71 -11.76 21.52
N ASN A 341 -0.30 -10.54 21.20
CA ASN A 341 -1.20 -9.53 20.63
C ASN A 341 -1.83 -10.05 19.33
N SER A 342 -3.06 -9.62 19.07
CA SER A 342 -3.79 -9.95 17.86
C SER A 342 -4.54 -8.72 17.37
N LEU A 343 -4.46 -8.49 16.06
CA LEU A 343 -5.19 -7.39 15.45
C LEU A 343 -6.66 -7.81 15.24
N PRO A 344 -7.62 -6.87 15.35
CA PRO A 344 -9.01 -7.16 15.08
C PRO A 344 -9.21 -7.76 13.69
N SER A 345 -9.94 -8.88 13.65
CA SER A 345 -10.29 -9.56 12.41
C SER A 345 -11.33 -8.78 11.60
N PHE A 346 -11.38 -9.06 10.30
CA PHE A 346 -12.42 -8.57 9.41
C PHE A 346 -13.37 -9.70 9.04
N THR A 347 -14.64 -9.35 8.89
CA THR A 347 -15.66 -10.33 8.48
C THR A 347 -15.67 -10.57 6.97
N ARG A 348 -15.14 -9.63 6.18
CA ARG A 348 -15.08 -9.67 4.72
C ARG A 348 -14.02 -8.69 4.21
N ALA A 349 -13.45 -9.01 3.05
CA ALA A 349 -12.62 -8.13 2.24
C ALA A 349 -13.02 -8.30 0.76
N VAL A 350 -12.67 -7.35 -0.10
CA VAL A 350 -12.94 -7.39 -1.55
C VAL A 350 -11.64 -7.63 -2.29
N ASN A 351 -11.62 -8.59 -3.22
CA ASN A 351 -10.45 -8.80 -4.08
C ASN A 351 -10.09 -7.50 -4.79
N GLN A 352 -8.81 -7.11 -4.83
CA GLN A 352 -8.36 -5.87 -5.48
C GLN A 352 -8.93 -5.67 -6.89
N ARG A 353 -9.04 -6.76 -7.66
CA ARG A 353 -9.56 -6.73 -9.02
C ARG A 353 -11.06 -6.46 -9.08
N ASP A 354 -11.80 -6.59 -7.99
CA ASP A 354 -13.24 -6.32 -7.94
C ASP A 354 -13.58 -5.05 -7.16
N ALA A 355 -12.61 -4.44 -6.48
CA ALA A 355 -12.81 -3.24 -5.68
C ALA A 355 -13.25 -2.02 -6.52
N ASP A 356 -12.76 -1.91 -7.75
CA ASP A 356 -13.23 -0.90 -8.72
C ASP A 356 -14.69 -1.15 -9.15
N LEU A 357 -15.07 -2.42 -9.37
CA LEU A 357 -16.45 -2.79 -9.68
C LEU A 357 -17.40 -2.51 -8.52
N VAL A 358 -16.94 -2.65 -7.27
CA VAL A 358 -17.72 -2.20 -6.10
C VAL A 358 -18.05 -0.72 -6.24
N TYR A 359 -17.09 0.13 -6.58
CA TYR A 359 -17.35 1.55 -6.83
C TYR A 359 -18.37 1.79 -7.94
N PHE A 360 -18.15 1.24 -9.13
CA PHE A 360 -19.06 1.46 -10.27
C PHE A 360 -20.48 0.94 -9.97
N TRP A 361 -20.58 -0.19 -9.27
CA TRP A 361 -21.86 -0.74 -8.84
C TRP A 361 -22.56 0.14 -7.81
N GLN A 362 -21.85 0.63 -6.79
CA GLN A 362 -22.43 1.53 -5.77
C GLN A 362 -22.88 2.84 -6.39
N LYS A 363 -22.04 3.44 -7.25
CA LYS A 363 -22.35 4.65 -8.02
C LYS A 363 -23.63 4.47 -8.84
N TYR A 364 -23.77 3.36 -9.58
CA TYR A 364 -25.00 3.07 -10.33
C TYR A 364 -26.21 2.85 -9.41
N ARG A 365 -26.05 2.06 -8.34
CA ARG A 365 -27.14 1.63 -7.47
C ARG A 365 -27.74 2.79 -6.67
N LYS A 366 -26.92 3.73 -6.18
CA LYS A 366 -27.38 4.86 -5.36
C LYS A 366 -28.04 5.99 -6.17
N MET A 367 -27.83 6.05 -7.48
CA MET A 367 -28.42 7.09 -8.32
C MET A 367 -29.93 6.90 -8.50
N ALA A 368 -30.65 8.02 -8.57
CA ALA A 368 -32.10 8.05 -8.72
C ALA A 368 -32.56 7.42 -10.05
N GLU A 369 -33.63 6.63 -9.99
CA GLU A 369 -34.23 5.97 -11.16
C GLU A 369 -34.62 6.99 -12.24
N GLY A 370 -34.29 6.70 -13.50
CA GLY A 370 -34.57 7.58 -14.64
C GLY A 370 -33.69 8.83 -14.75
N SER A 371 -32.75 9.07 -13.82
CA SER A 371 -31.84 10.22 -13.91
C SER A 371 -30.77 10.04 -15.00
N PRO A 372 -30.35 11.11 -15.71
CA PRO A 372 -29.23 11.03 -16.65
C PRO A 372 -27.95 10.47 -16.02
N ARG A 373 -27.66 10.86 -14.76
CA ARG A 373 -26.50 10.36 -14.00
C ARG A 373 -26.52 8.85 -13.79
N LYS A 374 -27.69 8.23 -13.60
CA LYS A 374 -27.81 6.76 -13.50
C LYS A 374 -27.48 6.09 -14.83
N ASN A 375 -27.87 6.69 -15.95
CA ASN A 375 -27.51 6.19 -17.28
C ASN A 375 -26.00 6.30 -17.53
N ASP A 376 -25.37 7.40 -17.13
CA ASP A 376 -23.92 7.58 -17.23
C ASP A 376 -23.17 6.55 -16.37
N ALA A 377 -23.56 6.38 -15.10
CA ALA A 377 -22.97 5.37 -14.21
C ALA A 377 -23.18 3.93 -14.74
N ARG A 378 -24.36 3.64 -15.33
CA ARG A 378 -24.61 2.35 -16.00
C ARG A 378 -23.68 2.14 -17.19
N LYS A 379 -23.44 3.19 -17.99
CA LYS A 379 -22.53 3.14 -19.13
C LYS A 379 -21.10 2.87 -18.65
N GLU A 380 -20.61 3.59 -17.65
CA GLU A 380 -19.28 3.38 -17.06
C GLU A 380 -19.10 1.92 -16.59
N LEU A 381 -20.07 1.38 -15.84
CA LEU A 381 -20.04 -0.01 -15.37
C LEU A 381 -19.98 -1.02 -16.54
N LEU A 382 -20.82 -0.82 -17.57
CA LEU A 382 -20.83 -1.69 -18.75
C LEU A 382 -19.54 -1.61 -19.56
N GLU A 383 -18.92 -0.42 -19.67
CA GLU A 383 -17.65 -0.24 -20.36
C GLU A 383 -16.50 -0.96 -19.65
N VAL A 384 -16.43 -0.90 -18.31
CA VAL A 384 -15.45 -1.66 -17.52
C VAL A 384 -15.64 -3.16 -17.72
N MET A 385 -16.87 -3.66 -17.58
CA MET A 385 -17.17 -5.08 -17.75
C MET A 385 -16.87 -5.59 -19.16
N ALA A 386 -17.23 -4.80 -20.18
CA ALA A 386 -16.95 -5.12 -21.58
C ALA A 386 -15.44 -5.19 -21.86
N HIS A 387 -14.67 -4.25 -21.32
CA HIS A 387 -13.21 -4.27 -21.43
C HIS A 387 -12.60 -5.52 -20.78
N ARG A 388 -13.03 -5.88 -19.56
CA ARG A 388 -12.55 -7.09 -18.86
C ARG A 388 -12.82 -8.36 -19.68
N SER A 389 -14.06 -8.50 -20.15
CA SER A 389 -14.48 -9.61 -21.00
C SER A 389 -13.65 -9.68 -22.29
N HIS A 390 -13.43 -8.53 -22.95
CA HIS A 390 -12.59 -8.45 -24.14
C HIS A 390 -11.16 -8.93 -23.87
N VAL A 391 -10.50 -8.44 -22.82
CA VAL A 391 -9.13 -8.81 -22.49
C VAL A 391 -9.02 -10.30 -22.15
N ASP A 392 -9.91 -10.81 -21.29
CA ASP A 392 -9.91 -12.23 -20.90
C ASP A 392 -10.11 -13.15 -22.12
N ASN A 393 -11.12 -12.88 -22.95
CA ASN A 393 -11.41 -13.68 -24.13
C ASN A 393 -10.28 -13.61 -25.18
N SER A 394 -9.65 -12.44 -25.33
CA SER A 394 -8.56 -12.24 -26.28
C SER A 394 -7.33 -13.05 -25.89
N VAL A 395 -6.94 -13.04 -24.61
CA VAL A 395 -5.79 -13.82 -24.12
C VAL A 395 -6.06 -15.31 -24.23
N GLU A 396 -7.26 -15.78 -23.87
CA GLU A 396 -7.65 -17.19 -23.99
C GLU A 396 -7.64 -17.67 -25.46
N LEU A 397 -8.16 -16.86 -26.38
CA LEU A 397 -8.15 -17.17 -27.81
C LEU A 397 -6.73 -17.20 -28.37
N ILE A 398 -5.88 -16.24 -27.99
CA ILE A 398 -4.45 -16.24 -28.39
C ILE A 398 -3.75 -17.51 -27.92
N GLY A 399 -3.95 -17.93 -26.66
CA GLY A 399 -3.39 -19.18 -26.16
C GLY A 399 -3.85 -20.39 -26.96
N SER A 400 -5.15 -20.44 -27.29
CA SER A 400 -5.73 -21.52 -28.08
C SER A 400 -5.19 -21.54 -29.52
N LEU A 401 -4.95 -20.38 -30.12
CA LEU A 401 -4.37 -20.27 -31.47
C LEU A 401 -2.89 -20.64 -31.51
N LEU A 402 -2.14 -20.40 -30.44
CA LEU A 402 -0.71 -20.72 -30.35
C LEU A 402 -0.44 -22.20 -30.03
N PHE A 403 -1.21 -22.76 -29.11
CA PHE A 403 -0.91 -24.08 -28.54
C PHE A 403 -2.01 -25.12 -28.77
N GLY A 404 -3.13 -24.75 -29.40
CA GLY A 404 -4.31 -25.60 -29.53
C GLY A 404 -5.27 -25.46 -28.34
N SER A 405 -6.52 -25.92 -28.52
CA SER A 405 -7.60 -25.72 -27.55
C SER A 405 -7.43 -26.47 -26.23
N GLU A 406 -6.71 -27.61 -26.25
CA GLU A 406 -6.45 -28.39 -25.03
C GLU A 406 -5.24 -27.84 -24.26
N ASP A 407 -4.14 -27.56 -24.95
CA ASP A 407 -2.89 -27.14 -24.32
C ASP A 407 -2.81 -25.64 -24.04
N GLY A 408 -3.54 -24.79 -24.79
CA GLY A 408 -3.57 -23.35 -24.59
C GLY A 408 -3.85 -22.94 -23.15
N PRO A 409 -5.01 -23.31 -22.57
CA PRO A 409 -5.32 -23.00 -21.18
C PRO A 409 -4.31 -23.57 -20.18
N ARG A 410 -3.75 -24.76 -20.44
CA ARG A 410 -2.76 -25.43 -19.58
C ARG A 410 -1.45 -24.66 -19.56
N VAL A 411 -0.95 -24.24 -20.72
CA VAL A 411 0.28 -23.45 -20.84
C VAL A 411 0.08 -22.05 -20.26
N LEU A 412 -1.00 -21.35 -20.60
CA LEU A 412 -1.22 -19.98 -20.15
C LEU A 412 -1.36 -19.84 -18.63
N LYS A 413 -1.92 -20.86 -17.96
CA LYS A 413 -2.15 -20.88 -16.51
C LYS A 413 -1.05 -21.60 -15.72
N ALA A 414 -0.04 -22.14 -16.39
CA ALA A 414 1.05 -22.85 -15.73
C ALA A 414 1.74 -21.93 -14.71
N VAL A 415 2.07 -22.51 -13.55
CA VAL A 415 2.77 -21.82 -12.48
C VAL A 415 4.12 -22.49 -12.28
N ARG A 416 5.17 -21.67 -12.24
CA ARG A 416 6.54 -22.12 -11.94
C ARG A 416 6.66 -22.52 -10.47
N ALA A 417 7.71 -23.27 -10.15
CA ALA A 417 7.95 -23.68 -8.77
C ALA A 417 8.27 -22.45 -7.90
N ALA A 418 7.91 -22.51 -6.62
CA ALA A 418 8.23 -21.44 -5.68
C ALA A 418 9.75 -21.21 -5.61
N GLY A 419 10.17 -19.95 -5.64
CA GLY A 419 11.56 -19.51 -5.71
C GLY A 419 12.11 -19.32 -7.13
N GLU A 420 11.39 -19.71 -8.19
CA GLU A 420 11.77 -19.44 -9.57
C GLU A 420 11.27 -18.06 -10.04
N PRO A 421 12.00 -17.36 -10.92
CA PRO A 421 11.50 -16.13 -11.53
C PRO A 421 10.32 -16.44 -12.45
N LEU A 422 9.36 -15.51 -12.56
CA LEU A 422 8.17 -15.66 -13.42
C LEU A 422 8.51 -16.00 -14.87
N VAL A 423 9.52 -15.32 -15.42
CA VAL A 423 9.97 -15.44 -16.81
C VAL A 423 11.49 -15.43 -16.86
N ASP A 424 12.07 -16.15 -17.80
CA ASP A 424 13.53 -16.16 -18.00
C ASP A 424 13.99 -14.93 -18.78
N ASP A 425 13.19 -14.47 -19.75
CA ASP A 425 13.45 -13.30 -20.58
C ASP A 425 12.39 -12.22 -20.37
N TRP A 426 12.74 -11.22 -19.55
CA TRP A 426 11.88 -10.07 -19.26
C TRP A 426 11.72 -9.13 -20.45
N SER A 427 12.69 -9.09 -21.37
CA SER A 427 12.56 -8.33 -22.62
C SER A 427 11.56 -9.00 -23.56
N CYS A 428 11.52 -10.33 -23.60
CA CYS A 428 10.46 -11.08 -24.25
C CYS A 428 9.11 -10.73 -23.63
N LEU A 429 8.95 -10.80 -22.30
CA LEU A 429 7.68 -10.49 -21.63
C LEU A 429 7.14 -9.11 -22.01
N LYS A 430 7.98 -8.08 -21.88
CA LYS A 430 7.62 -6.70 -22.24
C LYS A 430 7.22 -6.60 -23.72
N SER A 431 7.89 -7.35 -24.60
CA SER A 431 7.57 -7.38 -26.03
C SER A 431 6.29 -8.14 -26.36
N MET A 432 5.96 -9.21 -25.62
CA MET A 432 4.68 -9.92 -25.75
C MET A 432 3.51 -9.02 -25.39
N VAL A 433 3.64 -8.25 -24.31
CA VAL A 433 2.63 -7.27 -23.89
C VAL A 433 2.41 -6.22 -24.97
N ARG A 434 3.48 -5.61 -25.50
CA ARG A 434 3.37 -4.65 -26.61
C ARG A 434 2.75 -5.26 -27.86
N ALA A 435 3.12 -6.50 -28.20
CA ALA A 435 2.58 -7.21 -29.36
C ALA A 435 1.07 -7.46 -29.21
N PHE A 436 0.62 -7.82 -28.02
CA PHE A 436 -0.81 -7.94 -27.69
C PHE A 436 -1.51 -6.59 -27.80
N GLU A 437 -1.03 -5.57 -27.07
CA GLU A 437 -1.73 -4.28 -26.97
C GLU A 437 -1.81 -3.53 -28.30
N ALA A 438 -0.83 -3.74 -29.19
CA ALA A 438 -0.85 -3.17 -30.54
C ALA A 438 -2.01 -3.69 -31.41
N GLN A 439 -2.54 -4.88 -31.12
CA GLN A 439 -3.65 -5.49 -31.88
C GLN A 439 -4.97 -5.50 -31.10
N CYS A 440 -4.90 -5.71 -29.79
CA CYS A 440 -6.06 -5.92 -28.94
C CYS A 440 -6.44 -4.71 -28.08
N GLY A 441 -5.63 -3.65 -28.06
CA GLY A 441 -5.82 -2.49 -27.18
C GLY A 441 -5.15 -2.68 -25.82
N SER A 442 -5.17 -1.62 -25.01
CA SER A 442 -4.51 -1.61 -23.70
C SER A 442 -5.02 -2.72 -22.77
N LEU A 443 -4.14 -3.28 -21.94
CA LEU A 443 -4.50 -4.18 -20.85
C LEU A 443 -5.17 -3.44 -19.68
N ALA A 444 -4.89 -2.14 -19.53
CA ALA A 444 -5.17 -1.38 -18.31
C ALA A 444 -4.67 -2.12 -17.03
N GLN A 445 -5.08 -1.63 -15.85
CA GLN A 445 -4.65 -2.27 -14.60
C GLN A 445 -5.27 -3.67 -14.43
N TYR A 446 -6.49 -3.88 -14.93
CA TYR A 446 -7.16 -5.18 -14.86
C TYR A 446 -6.39 -6.28 -15.61
N GLY A 447 -5.95 -6.00 -16.84
CA GLY A 447 -5.31 -6.97 -17.72
C GLY A 447 -3.94 -7.43 -17.26
N MET A 448 -3.32 -6.74 -16.28
CA MET A 448 -2.07 -7.19 -15.66
C MET A 448 -2.14 -8.62 -15.08
N LYS A 449 -3.35 -9.15 -14.77
CA LYS A 449 -3.52 -10.58 -14.40
C LYS A 449 -2.94 -11.55 -15.42
N HIS A 450 -2.96 -11.17 -16.70
CA HIS A 450 -2.53 -12.02 -17.81
C HIS A 450 -1.01 -11.99 -18.02
N MET A 451 -0.26 -11.27 -17.18
CA MET A 451 1.19 -11.20 -17.29
C MET A 451 1.86 -12.58 -17.16
N ARG A 452 1.30 -13.48 -16.34
CA ARG A 452 1.73 -14.89 -16.30
C ARG A 452 1.50 -15.62 -17.61
N SER A 453 0.38 -15.36 -18.29
CA SER A 453 0.09 -15.96 -19.59
C SER A 453 1.10 -15.50 -20.64
N PHE A 454 1.46 -14.22 -20.67
CA PHE A 454 2.53 -13.70 -21.55
C PHE A 454 3.91 -14.26 -21.18
N ALA A 455 4.22 -14.38 -19.89
CA ALA A 455 5.45 -15.01 -19.42
C ALA A 455 5.55 -16.48 -19.86
N ASN A 456 4.46 -17.25 -19.74
CA ASN A 456 4.42 -18.63 -20.17
C ASN A 456 4.57 -18.79 -21.69
N ILE A 457 4.02 -17.87 -22.48
CA ILE A 457 4.25 -17.81 -23.92
C ILE A 457 5.75 -17.61 -24.21
N CYS A 458 6.42 -16.68 -23.52
CA CYS A 458 7.87 -16.48 -23.63
C CYS A 458 8.67 -17.71 -23.22
N ASN A 459 8.33 -18.31 -22.08
CA ASN A 459 9.00 -19.51 -21.55
C ASN A 459 8.84 -20.73 -22.48
N ALA A 460 7.77 -20.76 -23.29
CA ALA A 460 7.55 -21.77 -24.32
C ALA A 460 8.35 -21.51 -25.62
N GLY A 461 9.19 -20.46 -25.67
CA GLY A 461 10.03 -20.13 -26.82
C GLY A 461 9.27 -19.50 -27.99
N ILE A 462 8.05 -19.00 -27.76
CA ILE A 462 7.30 -18.27 -28.79
C ILE A 462 7.89 -16.87 -28.94
N LEU A 463 7.94 -16.36 -30.17
CA LEU A 463 8.44 -15.02 -30.48
C LEU A 463 7.30 -13.99 -30.53
N PRO A 464 7.56 -12.71 -30.18
CA PRO A 464 6.53 -11.65 -30.21
C PRO A 464 5.83 -11.48 -31.57
N GLU A 465 6.51 -11.76 -32.68
CA GLU A 465 5.93 -11.70 -34.03
C GLU A 465 4.83 -12.76 -34.22
N ALA A 466 4.96 -13.93 -33.59
CA ALA A 466 3.92 -14.95 -33.62
C ALA A 466 2.69 -14.49 -32.82
N VAL A 467 2.91 -13.91 -31.64
CA VAL A 467 1.84 -13.32 -30.82
C VAL A 467 1.13 -12.20 -31.58
N SER A 468 1.85 -11.31 -32.24
CA SER A 468 1.24 -10.24 -33.05
C SER A 468 0.32 -10.79 -34.16
N LYS A 469 0.73 -11.86 -34.86
CA LYS A 469 -0.07 -12.49 -35.91
C LYS A 469 -1.35 -13.16 -35.40
N VAL A 470 -1.28 -13.84 -34.25
CA VAL A 470 -2.48 -14.47 -33.67
C VAL A 470 -3.36 -13.44 -32.96
N ALA A 471 -2.79 -12.39 -32.37
CA ALA A 471 -3.54 -11.29 -31.77
C ALA A 471 -4.33 -10.52 -32.83
N ALA A 472 -3.78 -10.31 -34.03
CA ALA A 472 -4.51 -9.73 -35.15
C ALA A 472 -5.69 -10.61 -35.64
N GLN A 473 -5.65 -11.92 -35.40
CA GLN A 473 -6.76 -12.83 -35.69
C GLN A 473 -7.80 -12.84 -34.55
N ALA A 474 -7.34 -12.79 -33.30
CA ALA A 474 -8.19 -12.76 -32.13
C ALA A 474 -8.94 -11.42 -31.99
N CYS A 475 -8.29 -10.33 -32.36
CA CYS A 475 -8.76 -8.96 -32.19
C CYS A 475 -8.86 -8.30 -33.57
N THR A 476 -10.04 -8.39 -34.20
CA THR A 476 -10.27 -7.80 -35.53
C THR A 476 -10.23 -6.27 -35.53
N SER A 477 -10.47 -5.65 -34.36
CA SER A 477 -10.32 -4.22 -34.13
C SER A 477 -10.08 -3.95 -32.64
N ILE A 478 -9.37 -2.86 -32.34
CA ILE A 478 -9.21 -2.39 -30.96
C ILE A 478 -10.57 -1.84 -30.49
N PRO A 479 -11.10 -2.28 -29.34
CA PRO A 479 -12.36 -1.74 -28.81
C PRO A 479 -12.27 -0.24 -28.57
N SER A 480 -13.35 0.48 -28.87
CA SER A 480 -13.43 1.94 -28.72
C SER A 480 -13.65 2.43 -27.28
N ASN A 481 -13.75 1.51 -26.31
CA ASN A 481 -13.98 1.89 -24.91
C ASN A 481 -12.74 2.59 -24.30
N PRO A 482 -12.93 3.46 -23.30
CA PRO A 482 -11.83 4.25 -22.73
C PRO A 482 -10.68 3.40 -22.15
N TRP A 483 -10.99 2.21 -21.64
CA TRP A 483 -10.04 1.30 -20.99
C TRP A 483 -9.11 0.59 -21.97
N SER A 484 -9.54 0.40 -23.21
CA SER A 484 -8.75 -0.26 -24.26
C SER A 484 -7.88 0.73 -25.04
N SER A 485 -7.95 2.01 -24.71
CA SER A 485 -7.22 3.08 -25.39
C SER A 485 -5.71 2.99 -25.16
N ILE A 486 -4.96 2.95 -26.26
CA ILE A 486 -3.49 2.97 -26.27
C ILE A 486 -2.90 4.39 -26.38
N HIS A 487 -3.74 5.43 -26.41
CA HIS A 487 -3.28 6.82 -26.57
C HIS A 487 -2.37 7.30 -25.43
N LYS A 488 -2.44 6.65 -24.26
CA LYS A 488 -1.60 6.96 -23.10
C LYS A 488 -0.25 6.25 -23.11
N GLY A 489 -0.01 5.35 -24.07
CA GLY A 489 1.17 4.49 -24.14
C GLY A 489 0.83 3.01 -23.95
N PHE A 490 1.86 2.17 -24.03
CA PHE A 490 1.79 0.73 -23.79
C PHE A 490 2.12 0.43 -22.32
N SER A 491 1.54 -0.66 -21.81
CA SER A 491 1.80 -1.14 -20.45
C SER A 491 3.24 -1.61 -20.22
N ALA A 492 4.04 -1.81 -21.28
CA ALA A 492 5.41 -2.34 -21.23
C ALA A 492 6.42 -1.60 -22.10
#